data_AF-A0A1H8LQE6-F1
#
_entry.id   AF-A0A1H8LQE6-F1
#
_cell.length_a   1.000
_cell.length_b   1.000
_cell.length_c   1.000
_cell.angle_alpha   90.00
_cell.angle_beta   90.00
_cell.angle_gamma   90.00
#
_symmetry.space_group_name_H-M   'P 1'
#
loop_
_entity.id
_entity.type
_entity.pdbx_description
1 polymer ?
#
loop_
_entity_poly.entity_id
_entity_poly.type
_entity_poly.pdbx_seq_one_letter_code
_entity_poly.pdbx_strand_id
1 'polypeptide(L)'
;MFAQFGAKIAAVGSVAARLFDRRPAMFAAVSAGALTLGGCLPMPAPLAGADPADPSARVAGVAYRSTVAPYTSLRPVAPSAWRERNDRAAPAPKSGR
;
A
#
# COMPACT_ATOMS: atom_id res chain seq x y z
N MET A 1 46.65 -21.58 46.51
CA MET A 1 46.61 -20.64 45.36
C MET A 1 46.13 -21.28 44.06
N PHE A 2 46.66 -22.43 43.63
CA PHE A 2 46.30 -23.07 42.34
C PHE A 2 44.81 -23.45 42.18
N ALA A 3 44.13 -23.89 43.25
CA ALA A 3 42.71 -24.25 43.17
C ALA A 3 41.78 -23.07 42.82
N GLN A 4 42.13 -21.84 43.24
CA GLN A 4 41.38 -20.64 42.89
C GLN A 4 41.56 -20.24 41.42
N PHE A 5 42.73 -20.54 40.83
CA PHE A 5 42.96 -20.33 39.40
C PHE A 5 42.11 -21.28 38.55
N GLY A 6 42.05 -22.57 38.91
CA GLY A 6 41.19 -23.55 38.23
C GLY A 6 39.70 -23.16 38.27
N ALA A 7 39.21 -22.72 39.44
CA ALA A 7 37.83 -22.27 39.60
C ALA A 7 37.50 -21.04 38.72
N LYS A 8 38.41 -20.07 38.61
CA LYS A 8 38.22 -18.90 37.73
C LYS A 8 38.21 -19.27 36.26
N ILE A 9 39.10 -20.15 35.81
CA ILE A 9 39.16 -20.62 34.41
C ILE A 9 37.88 -21.37 34.06
N ALA A 10 37.40 -22.26 34.93
CA ALA A 10 36.15 -22.99 34.73
C ALA A 10 34.93 -22.05 34.65
N ALA A 11 34.87 -21.02 35.51
CA ALA A 11 33.81 -20.02 35.47
C ALA A 11 33.81 -19.23 34.15
N VAL A 12 34.97 -18.73 33.72
CA VAL A 12 35.11 -18.02 32.42
C VAL A 12 34.77 -18.94 31.25
N GLY A 13 35.24 -20.18 31.26
CA GLY A 13 34.94 -21.18 30.24
C GLY A 13 33.44 -21.48 30.13
N SER A 14 32.73 -21.60 31.26
CA SER A 14 31.29 -21.83 31.26
C SER A 14 30.50 -20.65 30.68
N VAL A 15 30.92 -19.42 30.98
CA VAL A 15 30.30 -18.20 30.44
C VAL A 15 30.57 -18.07 28.95
N ALA A 16 31.81 -18.33 28.52
CA ALA A 16 32.21 -18.31 27.12
C ALA A 16 31.41 -19.35 26.30
N ALA A 17 31.34 -20.59 26.76
CA ALA A 17 30.55 -21.64 26.11
C ALA A 17 29.08 -21.24 25.98
N ARG A 18 28.47 -20.73 27.06
CA ARG A 18 27.07 -20.26 27.03
C ARG A 18 26.83 -19.11 26.05
N LEU A 19 27.82 -18.22 25.89
CA LEU A 19 27.73 -17.12 24.93
C LEU A 19 27.86 -17.63 23.50
N PHE A 20 28.77 -18.56 23.25
CA PHE A 20 28.93 -19.22 21.94
C PHE A 20 27.71 -20.03 21.54
N ASP A 21 27.01 -20.68 22.48
CA ASP A 21 25.77 -21.40 22.19
C ASP A 21 24.58 -20.47 21.95
N ARG A 22 24.50 -19.35 22.69
CA ARG A 22 23.38 -18.40 22.57
C ARG A 22 23.46 -17.47 21.36
N ARG A 23 24.66 -17.10 20.93
CA ARG A 23 24.88 -16.25 19.74
C ARG A 23 24.21 -16.79 18.47
N PRO A 24 24.46 -18.03 18.02
CA PRO A 24 23.86 -18.56 16.80
C PRO A 24 22.34 -18.68 16.92
N ALA A 25 21.82 -19.09 18.08
CA ALA A 25 20.38 -19.13 18.32
C ALA A 25 19.73 -17.75 18.24
N MET A 26 20.40 -16.72 18.76
CA MET A 26 19.94 -15.33 18.67
C MET A 26 19.97 -14.82 17.22
N PHE A 27 21.05 -15.07 16.47
CA PHE A 27 21.10 -14.72 15.05
C PHE A 27 20.03 -15.43 14.21
N ALA A 28 19.79 -16.72 14.49
CA ALA A 28 18.74 -17.49 13.84
C ALA A 28 17.35 -16.91 14.16
N ALA A 29 17.09 -16.56 15.42
CA ALA A 29 15.82 -15.95 15.82
C ALA A 29 15.60 -14.57 15.17
N VAL A 30 16.63 -13.73 15.13
CA VAL A 30 16.57 -12.42 14.44
C VAL A 30 16.31 -12.60 12.95
N SER A 31 17.02 -13.53 12.30
CA SER A 31 16.86 -13.81 10.87
C SER A 31 15.46 -14.33 10.55
N ALA A 32 14.94 -15.26 11.37
CA ALA A 32 13.58 -15.77 11.23
C ALA A 32 12.53 -14.66 11.40
N GLY A 33 12.70 -13.78 12.40
CA GLY A 33 11.83 -12.62 12.60
C GLY A 33 11.87 -11.63 11.43
N ALA A 34 13.05 -11.36 10.88
CA ALA A 34 13.18 -10.49 9.71
C ALA A 34 12.49 -11.06 8.46
N LEU A 35 12.60 -12.37 8.24
CA LEU A 35 11.95 -13.05 7.11
C LEU A 35 10.42 -13.07 7.24
N THR A 36 9.89 -13.31 8.44
CA THR A 36 8.43 -13.34 8.67
C THR A 36 7.82 -11.95 8.58
N LEU A 37 8.49 -10.92 9.12
CA LEU A 37 8.02 -9.53 9.04
C LEU A 37 8.21 -8.91 7.65
N GLY A 38 9.26 -9.30 6.93
CA GLY A 38 9.53 -8.80 5.58
C GLY A 38 8.44 -9.15 4.57
N GLY A 39 7.76 -10.29 4.74
CA GLY A 39 6.61 -10.69 3.92
C GLY A 39 5.37 -9.82 4.09
N CYS A 40 5.28 -9.01 5.14
CA CYS A 40 4.18 -8.06 5.36
C CYS A 40 4.39 -6.71 4.68
N LEU A 41 5.58 -6.46 4.11
CA LEU A 41 5.82 -5.23 3.37
C LEU A 41 5.06 -5.30 2.04
N PRO A 42 4.34 -4.24 1.65
CA PRO A 42 3.74 -4.17 0.33
C PRO A 42 4.84 -4.31 -0.71
N MET A 43 4.71 -5.31 -1.59
CA MET A 43 5.58 -5.45 -2.75
C MET A 43 5.52 -4.12 -3.53
N PRO A 44 6.63 -3.41 -3.74
CA PRO A 44 6.63 -2.27 -4.62
C PRO A 44 6.16 -2.79 -5.97
N ALA A 45 4.97 -2.37 -6.41
CA ALA A 45 4.54 -2.65 -7.76
C ALA A 45 5.60 -2.01 -8.68
N PRO A 46 6.17 -2.75 -9.65
CA PRO A 46 7.00 -2.11 -10.66
C PRO A 46 6.17 -0.98 -11.26
N LEU A 47 6.72 0.25 -11.22
CA LEU A 47 6.11 1.38 -11.89
C LEU A 47 5.95 0.99 -13.36
N ALA A 48 4.71 0.79 -13.79
CA ALA A 48 4.42 0.44 -15.17
C ALA A 48 4.63 1.69 -16.01
N GLY A 49 5.78 1.76 -16.70
CA GLY A 49 6.11 2.85 -17.61
C GLY A 49 7.32 3.67 -17.19
N ALA A 50 7.53 4.79 -17.88
CA ALA A 50 8.60 5.72 -17.57
C ALA A 50 8.35 6.45 -16.25
N ASP A 51 9.43 6.92 -15.61
CA ASP A 51 9.37 7.70 -14.37
C ASP A 51 8.52 8.97 -14.59
N PRO A 52 7.42 9.17 -13.82
CA PRO A 52 6.62 10.39 -13.92
C PRO A 52 7.39 11.67 -13.64
N ALA A 53 8.52 11.59 -12.92
CA ALA A 53 9.38 12.73 -12.62
C ALA A 53 10.43 13.01 -13.70
N ASP A 54 10.61 12.12 -14.69
CA ASP A 54 11.57 12.29 -15.78
C ASP A 54 10.96 13.16 -16.91
N PRO A 55 11.42 14.41 -17.10
CA PRO A 55 10.90 15.28 -18.16
C PRO A 55 11.32 14.81 -19.57
N SER A 56 12.29 13.89 -19.68
CA SER A 56 12.75 13.31 -20.94
C SER A 56 11.98 12.05 -21.34
N ALA A 57 11.12 11.53 -20.46
CA ALA A 57 10.26 10.40 -20.74
C ALA A 57 9.33 10.69 -21.91
N ARG A 58 9.34 9.82 -22.93
CA ARG A 58 8.45 9.94 -24.08
C ARG A 58 7.03 9.53 -23.71
N VAL A 59 6.07 10.42 -23.94
CA VAL A 59 4.63 10.18 -23.74
C VAL A 59 3.92 10.20 -25.09
N ALA A 60 2.89 9.37 -25.26
CA ALA A 60 2.06 9.40 -26.45
C ALA A 60 1.34 10.77 -26.55
N GLY A 61 1.35 11.37 -27.74
CA GLY A 61 0.60 12.61 -27.98
C GLY A 61 -0.91 12.38 -27.85
N VAL A 62 -1.59 13.22 -27.10
CA VAL A 62 -3.06 13.22 -27.01
C VAL A 62 -3.63 14.38 -27.81
N ALA A 63 -4.63 14.10 -28.64
CA ALA A 63 -5.35 15.14 -29.36
C ALA A 63 -6.42 15.75 -28.46
N TYR A 64 -6.49 17.08 -28.41
CA TYR A 64 -7.59 17.77 -27.73
C TYR A 64 -8.92 17.46 -28.42
N ARG A 65 -9.93 17.09 -27.62
CA ARG A 65 -11.33 16.96 -28.05
C ARG A 65 -12.18 17.82 -27.12
N SER A 66 -12.90 18.78 -27.68
CA SER A 66 -13.88 19.55 -26.91
C SER A 66 -15.04 18.64 -26.49
N THR A 67 -15.29 18.57 -25.19
CA THR A 67 -16.49 17.92 -24.63
C THR A 67 -17.71 18.84 -24.67
N VAL A 68 -17.52 20.11 -25.05
CA VAL A 68 -18.60 21.10 -25.12
C VAL A 68 -19.31 20.92 -26.46
N ALA A 69 -20.56 20.44 -26.40
CA ALA A 69 -21.45 20.44 -27.55
C ALA A 69 -21.73 21.89 -28.01
N PRO A 70 -21.89 22.15 -29.32
CA PRO A 70 -22.33 23.45 -29.81
C PRO A 70 -23.63 23.89 -29.11
N TYR A 71 -23.66 25.14 -28.65
CA TYR A 71 -24.86 25.71 -28.05
C TYR A 71 -25.86 26.13 -29.13
N THR A 72 -26.99 25.44 -29.20
CA THR A 72 -28.14 25.89 -29.98
C THR A 72 -28.93 26.90 -29.16
N SER A 73 -29.12 28.11 -29.67
CA SER A 73 -29.97 29.11 -29.04
C SER A 73 -31.41 28.59 -28.91
N LEU A 74 -31.94 28.59 -27.68
CA LEU A 74 -33.32 28.20 -27.40
C LEU A 74 -34.19 29.45 -27.20
N ARG A 75 -35.43 29.38 -27.68
CA ARG A 75 -36.45 30.40 -27.37
C ARG A 75 -37.14 30.05 -26.04
N PRO A 76 -37.43 31.03 -25.18
CA PRO A 76 -38.26 30.79 -24.01
C PRO A 76 -39.62 30.21 -24.41
N VAL A 77 -40.02 29.13 -23.75
CA VAL A 77 -41.34 28.52 -23.87
C VAL A 77 -41.98 28.45 -22.48
N ALA A 78 -43.31 28.30 -22.43
CA ALA A 78 -44.00 28.12 -21.17
C ALA A 78 -43.39 26.94 -20.38
N PRO A 79 -43.22 27.07 -19.05
CA PRO A 79 -42.65 26.01 -18.24
C PRO A 79 -43.54 24.78 -18.37
N SER A 80 -42.88 23.71 -18.75
CA SER A 80 -43.52 22.44 -18.96
C SER A 80 -43.87 21.80 -17.61
N ALA A 81 -44.91 20.97 -17.54
CA ALA A 81 -45.41 20.38 -16.30
C ALA A 81 -44.29 19.59 -15.56
N TRP A 82 -43.68 20.24 -14.57
CA TRP A 82 -42.42 19.81 -13.95
C TRP A 82 -42.65 18.63 -13.00
N ARG A 83 -43.76 18.66 -12.27
CA ARG A 83 -44.11 17.65 -11.27
C ARG A 83 -44.29 16.29 -11.94
N GLU A 84 -45.04 16.25 -13.02
CA GLU A 84 -45.33 15.06 -13.82
C GLU A 84 -44.07 14.49 -14.51
N ARG A 85 -43.03 15.31 -14.76
CA ARG A 85 -41.72 14.79 -15.21
C ARG A 85 -40.96 14.13 -14.09
N ASN A 86 -40.94 14.77 -12.92
CA ASN A 86 -40.25 14.22 -11.77
C ASN A 86 -40.88 12.91 -11.31
N ASP A 87 -42.20 12.83 -11.26
CA ASP A 87 -42.90 11.61 -10.86
C ASP A 87 -42.59 10.46 -11.83
N ARG A 88 -42.37 10.75 -13.12
CA ARG A 88 -41.93 9.76 -14.12
C ARG A 88 -40.45 9.39 -14.02
N ALA A 89 -39.59 10.31 -13.61
CA ALA A 89 -38.16 10.07 -13.44
C ALA A 89 -37.82 9.45 -12.08
N ALA A 90 -38.71 9.59 -11.10
CA ALA A 90 -38.54 9.06 -9.77
C ALA A 90 -38.48 7.51 -9.82
N PRO A 91 -37.50 6.89 -9.14
CA PRO A 91 -37.50 5.44 -8.96
C PRO A 91 -38.79 4.98 -8.30
N ALA A 92 -39.26 3.78 -8.64
CA ALA A 92 -40.39 3.17 -7.94
C ALA A 92 -40.09 3.11 -6.43
N PRO A 93 -41.05 3.45 -5.57
CA PRO A 93 -40.86 3.34 -4.12
C PRO A 93 -40.51 1.90 -3.77
N LYS A 94 -39.47 1.71 -2.95
CA LYS A 94 -39.12 0.38 -2.45
C LYS A 94 -40.31 -0.15 -1.65
N SER A 95 -40.86 -1.30 -2.06
CA SER A 95 -41.86 -1.99 -1.27
C SER A 95 -41.25 -2.33 0.08
N GLY A 96 -41.84 -1.84 1.17
CA GLY A 96 -41.36 -2.11 2.51
C GLY A 96 -41.30 -3.62 2.79
N ARG A 97 -40.08 -4.12 2.97
CA ARG A 97 -39.76 -5.31 3.77
C ARG A 97 -38.65 -4.90 4.72
#